data_AF-A0A6C0E0I9-F1
#
_entry.id   AF-A0A6C0E0I9-F1
#
_cell.length_a   1.000
_cell.length_b   1.000
_cell.length_c   1.000
_cell.angle_alpha   90.00
_cell.angle_beta   90.00
_cell.angle_gamma   90.00
#
_symmetry.space_group_name_H-M   'P 1'
#
loop_
_entity.id
_entity.type
_entity.pdbx_description
1 polymer ?
#
loop_
_entity_poly.entity_id
_entity_poly.type
_entity_poly.pdbx_seq_one_letter_code
_entity_poly.pdbx_strand_id
1 'polypeptide(L)'
;MDIAKSVVNSVDKSAKYALGNPYLMAIVKITLALYATQIAPKLPATAYEYLNNTYVKIIALLILVYVSEKDFQLAVIFAVAFVIGINMISGRGPLESFADFSKEYTPAGTQKLIEPNTMIYPGCDKLTMADLEKAFDGDRHALITKANYAFHDLFESYKSTPAKETLMKIAYAAGLPYNRDFTDEHAPYIGSILMYQGMNISSTCTPPQ
;
A
#
# COMPACT_ATOMS: atom_id res chain seq x y z
N MET A 1 29.27 -24.33 7.64
CA MET A 1 29.08 -23.60 8.92
C MET A 1 30.13 -22.51 9.14
N ASP A 2 31.33 -22.60 8.56
CA ASP A 2 32.41 -21.63 8.80
C ASP A 2 32.21 -20.25 8.15
N ILE A 3 31.58 -20.20 6.99
CA ILE A 3 31.27 -18.92 6.31
C ILE A 3 30.25 -18.11 7.13
N ALA A 4 29.20 -18.77 7.64
CA ALA A 4 28.21 -18.12 8.50
C ALA A 4 28.86 -17.56 9.78
N LYS A 5 29.76 -18.33 10.41
CA LYS A 5 30.51 -17.87 11.59
C LYS A 5 31.46 -16.72 11.28
N SER A 6 32.15 -16.74 10.14
CA SER A 6 33.05 -15.63 9.77
C SER A 6 32.28 -14.35 9.47
N VAL A 7 31.13 -14.46 8.80
CA VAL A 7 30.23 -13.32 8.54
C VAL A 7 29.67 -12.77 9.84
N VAL A 8 29.14 -13.62 10.73
CA VAL A 8 28.62 -13.19 12.04
C VAL A 8 29.70 -12.52 12.88
N ASN A 9 30.93 -13.05 12.90
CA ASN A 9 32.03 -12.46 13.66
C ASN A 9 32.49 -11.10 13.10
N SER A 10 32.48 -10.93 11.78
CA SER A 10 32.77 -9.64 11.16
C SER A 10 31.68 -8.61 11.46
N VAL A 11 30.40 -9.02 11.39
CA VAL A 11 29.27 -8.16 11.76
C VAL A 11 29.32 -7.79 13.24
N ASP A 12 29.64 -8.73 14.14
CA ASP A 12 29.69 -8.46 15.58
C ASP A 12 30.85 -7.51 15.96
N LYS A 13 32.00 -7.60 15.27
CA LYS A 13 33.11 -6.65 15.46
C LYS A 13 32.75 -5.24 14.99
N SER A 14 32.16 -5.11 13.80
CA SER A 14 31.73 -3.81 13.28
C SER A 14 30.60 -3.22 14.12
N ALA A 15 29.64 -4.05 14.55
CA ALA A 15 28.56 -3.64 15.43
C ALA A 15 29.08 -3.18 16.80
N LYS A 16 30.03 -3.90 17.42
CA LYS A 16 30.65 -3.48 18.69
C LYS A 16 31.42 -2.17 18.56
N TYR A 17 32.08 -1.92 17.43
CA TYR A 17 32.79 -0.65 17.21
C TYR A 17 31.82 0.53 17.03
N ALA A 18 30.74 0.33 16.26
CA ALA A 18 29.75 1.37 15.99
C ALA A 18 28.79 1.62 17.19
N LEU A 19 28.36 0.55 17.88
CA LEU A 19 27.35 0.59 18.95
C LEU A 19 27.96 0.64 20.36
N GLY A 20 29.25 0.37 20.51
CA GLY A 20 29.91 0.32 21.82
C GLY A 20 30.25 1.69 22.43
N ASN A 21 30.21 2.76 21.64
CA ASN A 21 30.44 4.11 22.13
C ASN A 21 29.10 4.79 22.49
N PRO A 22 28.85 5.11 23.78
CA PRO A 22 27.58 5.67 24.22
C PRO A 22 27.25 7.02 23.57
N TYR A 23 28.25 7.83 23.22
CA TYR A 23 28.03 9.12 22.54
C TYR A 23 27.66 8.93 21.06
N LEU A 24 28.35 8.03 20.35
CA LEU A 24 27.99 7.72 18.96
C LEU A 24 26.59 7.10 18.88
N MET A 25 26.27 6.21 19.81
CA MET A 25 24.95 5.59 19.90
C MET A 25 23.86 6.62 20.18
N ALA A 26 24.11 7.59 21.07
CA ALA A 26 23.19 8.69 21.33
C ALA A 26 22.97 9.56 20.09
N ILE A 27 24.03 9.91 19.36
CA ILE A 27 23.94 10.66 18.09
C ILE A 27 23.09 9.89 17.08
N VAL A 28 23.38 8.60 16.87
CA VAL A 28 22.62 7.75 15.94
C VAL A 28 21.14 7.70 16.32
N LYS A 29 20.82 7.49 17.61
CA LYS A 29 19.44 7.46 18.10
C LYS A 29 18.73 8.81 17.90
N ILE A 30 19.39 9.92 18.20
CA ILE A 30 18.84 11.28 18.04
C ILE A 30 18.62 11.58 16.56
N THR A 31 19.58 11.27 15.68
CA THR A 31 19.43 11.47 14.24
C THR A 31 18.30 10.61 13.67
N LEU A 32 18.20 9.33 14.06
CA LEU A 32 17.09 8.46 13.66
C LEU A 32 15.73 8.95 14.17
N ALA A 33 15.66 9.39 15.43
CA ALA A 33 14.43 9.93 16.00
C ALA A 33 14.00 11.25 15.32
N LEU A 34 14.94 12.13 15.02
CA LEU A 34 14.69 13.35 14.26
C LEU A 34 14.27 13.04 12.82
N TYR A 35 14.87 12.02 12.19
CA TYR A 35 14.51 11.58 10.85
C TYR A 35 13.12 10.93 10.81
N ALA A 36 12.75 10.19 11.85
CA ALA A 36 11.42 9.59 11.98
C ALA A 36 10.33 10.64 12.29
N THR A 37 10.66 11.69 13.05
CA THR A 37 9.70 12.75 13.43
C THR A 37 9.58 13.87 12.40
N GLN A 38 10.62 14.12 11.59
CA GLN A 38 10.49 14.92 10.36
C GLN A 38 9.79 14.07 9.30
N ILE A 39 8.46 14.10 9.32
CA ILE A 39 7.55 13.42 8.40
C ILE A 39 8.04 13.57 6.94
N ALA A 40 8.75 12.53 6.50
CA ALA A 40 9.11 12.18 5.13
C ALA A 40 9.83 13.25 4.28
N PRO A 41 11.16 13.40 4.42
CA PRO A 41 11.97 13.74 3.26
C PRO A 41 11.72 12.69 2.16
N LYS A 42 11.58 13.13 0.90
CA LYS A 42 11.43 12.22 -0.25
C LYS A 42 12.59 11.22 -0.23
N LEU A 43 12.28 9.93 -0.05
CA LEU A 43 13.32 8.90 -0.11
C LEU A 43 14.02 9.01 -1.46
N PRO A 44 15.36 8.90 -1.49
CA PRO A 44 16.08 8.82 -2.76
C PRO A 44 15.57 7.62 -3.56
N ALA A 45 15.49 7.76 -4.89
CA ALA A 45 14.88 6.76 -5.77
C ALA A 45 15.44 5.34 -5.57
N THR A 46 16.72 5.23 -5.24
CA THR A 46 17.38 3.96 -4.92
C THR A 46 16.79 3.28 -3.69
N ALA A 47 16.53 4.02 -2.60
CA ALA A 47 15.94 3.46 -1.39
C ALA A 47 14.48 3.02 -1.62
N TYR A 48 13.76 3.70 -2.51
CA TYR A 48 12.41 3.31 -2.93
C TYR A 48 12.44 1.95 -3.64
N GLU A 49 13.35 1.75 -4.60
CA GLU A 49 13.48 0.48 -5.33
C GLU A 49 13.86 -0.69 -4.40
N TYR A 50 14.81 -0.48 -3.48
CA TYR A 50 15.18 -1.51 -2.51
C TYR A 50 14.03 -1.86 -1.58
N LEU A 51 13.33 -0.88 -1.02
CA LEU A 51 12.22 -1.13 -0.09
C LEU A 51 10.95 -1.63 -0.78
N ASN A 52 10.80 -1.48 -2.09
CA ASN A 52 9.69 -2.09 -2.82
C ASN A 52 9.87 -3.62 -2.99
N ASN A 53 11.12 -4.11 -2.92
CA ASN A 53 11.42 -5.52 -3.08
C ASN A 53 11.12 -6.35 -1.81
N THR A 54 10.28 -7.39 -1.94
CA THR A 54 9.90 -8.30 -0.86
C THR A 54 11.09 -8.94 -0.15
N TYR A 55 12.13 -9.34 -0.87
CA TYR A 55 13.31 -9.97 -0.27
C TYR A 55 14.09 -9.01 0.64
N VAL A 56 14.16 -7.73 0.26
CA VAL A 56 14.82 -6.69 1.07
C VAL A 56 14.03 -6.43 2.35
N LYS A 57 12.69 -6.41 2.27
CA LYS A 57 11.83 -6.28 3.47
C LYS A 57 12.08 -7.42 4.46
N ILE A 58 12.21 -8.65 3.98
CA ILE A 58 12.52 -9.82 4.81
C ILE A 58 13.90 -9.68 5.46
N ILE A 59 14.92 -9.28 4.70
CA ILE A 59 16.27 -9.04 5.22
C ILE A 59 16.26 -7.93 6.28
N ALA A 60 15.53 -6.84 6.06
CA ALA A 60 15.39 -5.75 7.01
C ALA A 60 14.76 -6.22 8.34
N LEU A 61 13.73 -7.08 8.29
CA LEU A 61 13.16 -7.70 9.50
C LEU A 61 14.17 -8.58 10.24
N LEU A 62 14.98 -9.35 9.53
CA LEU A 62 16.05 -10.15 10.15
C LEU A 62 17.11 -9.29 10.83
N ILE A 63 17.49 -8.17 10.20
CA ILE A 63 18.39 -7.18 10.81
C ILE A 63 17.77 -6.60 12.08
N LEU A 64 16.46 -6.32 12.06
CA LEU A 64 15.73 -5.77 13.21
C LEU A 64 15.76 -6.72 14.41
N VAL A 65 15.54 -8.01 14.16
CA VAL A 65 15.67 -9.06 15.19
C VAL A 65 17.10 -9.12 15.74
N TYR A 66 18.12 -9.03 14.89
CA TYR A 66 19.51 -9.01 15.36
C TYR A 66 19.84 -7.76 16.19
N VAL A 67 19.33 -6.59 15.78
CA VAL A 67 19.53 -5.32 16.52
C VAL A 67 18.80 -5.34 17.85
N SER A 68 17.63 -5.98 17.95
CA SER A 68 16.85 -6.06 19.20
C SER A 68 17.57 -6.83 20.31
N GLU A 69 18.42 -7.81 19.95
CA GLU A 69 19.29 -8.50 20.91
C GLU A 69 20.42 -7.62 21.45
N LYS A 70 20.83 -6.57 20.70
CA LYS A 70 21.95 -5.69 21.05
C LYS A 70 21.50 -4.41 21.76
N ASP A 71 20.46 -3.76 21.24
CA ASP A 71 19.86 -2.55 21.82
C ASP A 71 18.36 -2.49 21.48
N PHE A 72 17.53 -2.81 22.47
CA PHE A 72 16.07 -2.82 22.32
C PHE A 72 15.50 -1.44 21.94
N GLN A 73 16.05 -0.36 22.49
CA GLN A 73 15.56 0.98 22.24
C GLN A 73 15.83 1.41 20.78
N LEU A 74 17.01 1.08 20.24
CA LEU A 74 17.33 1.31 18.84
C LEU A 74 16.44 0.48 17.92
N ALA A 75 16.19 -0.78 18.26
CA ALA A 75 15.34 -1.67 17.48
C ALA A 75 13.90 -1.14 17.36
N VAL A 76 13.32 -0.63 18.45
CA VAL A 76 11.98 -0.03 18.43
C VAL A 76 11.91 1.20 17.53
N ILE A 77 12.90 2.11 17.62
CA ILE A 77 12.97 3.31 16.77
C ILE A 77 13.07 2.89 15.29
N PHE A 78 13.90 1.88 15.00
CA PHE A 78 14.07 1.37 13.64
C PHE A 78 12.80 0.68 13.11
N ALA A 79 12.08 -0.06 13.96
CA ALA A 79 10.80 -0.68 13.61
C ALA A 79 9.74 0.35 13.23
N VAL A 80 9.58 1.39 14.05
CA VAL A 80 8.63 2.46 13.76
C VAL A 80 8.98 3.14 12.44
N ALA A 81 10.26 3.48 12.22
CA ALA A 81 10.71 4.09 10.97
C ALA A 81 10.51 3.17 9.76
N PHE A 82 10.79 1.87 9.90
CA PHE A 82 10.62 0.88 8.85
C PHE A 82 9.15 0.72 8.45
N VAL A 83 8.24 0.58 9.44
CA VAL A 83 6.80 0.45 9.21
C VAL A 83 6.24 1.70 8.52
N ILE A 84 6.61 2.90 8.96
CA ILE A 84 6.20 4.15 8.31
C ILE A 84 6.73 4.18 6.86
N GLY A 85 8.01 3.86 6.65
CA GLY A 85 8.65 3.87 5.34
C GLY A 85 8.00 2.92 4.33
N ILE A 86 7.75 1.67 4.72
CA ILE A 86 7.12 0.68 3.82
C ILE A 86 5.67 1.02 3.51
N ASN A 87 4.94 1.62 4.45
CA ASN A 87 3.56 2.05 4.22
C ASN A 87 3.55 3.16 3.18
N MET A 88 4.34 4.21 3.38
CA MET A 88 4.42 5.34 2.44
C MET A 88 4.84 4.92 1.03
N ILE A 89 5.81 4.01 0.91
CA ILE A 89 6.26 3.49 -0.40
C ILE A 89 5.15 2.69 -1.09
N SER A 90 4.34 2.01 -0.31
CA SER A 90 3.20 1.22 -0.81
C SER A 90 1.96 2.07 -1.11
N GLY A 91 2.06 3.41 -1.02
CA GLY A 91 0.93 4.32 -1.20
C GLY A 91 -0.11 4.24 -0.07
N ARG A 92 0.23 3.59 1.04
CA ARG A 92 -0.57 3.57 2.28
C ARG A 92 -0.05 4.71 3.14
N GLY A 93 -0.90 5.56 3.70
CA GLY A 93 -0.47 6.71 4.51
C GLY A 93 0.53 6.35 5.63
N PRO A 94 1.17 7.33 6.29
CA PRO A 94 2.20 7.11 7.33
C PRO A 94 1.68 6.39 8.59
N LEU A 95 0.36 6.31 8.77
CA LEU A 95 -0.30 5.45 9.75
C LEU A 95 -1.02 4.35 8.98
N GLU A 96 -1.23 3.18 9.60
CA GLU A 96 -2.29 2.24 9.18
C GLU A 96 -3.64 2.95 9.34
N SER A 97 -3.93 3.89 8.43
CA SER A 97 -5.26 4.40 8.24
C SER A 97 -6.02 3.24 7.65
N PHE A 98 -6.86 2.63 8.46
CA PHE A 98 -8.03 1.94 7.96
C PHE A 98 -8.76 2.95 7.07
N ALA A 99 -8.41 2.94 5.79
CA ALA A 99 -8.78 3.86 4.73
C ALA A 99 -8.07 5.23 4.72
N ASP A 100 -7.24 5.45 3.69
CA ASP A 100 -6.81 6.78 3.28
C ASP A 100 -7.91 7.34 2.38
N PHE A 101 -8.62 8.34 2.87
CA PHE A 101 -9.93 8.72 2.36
C PHE A 101 -9.82 9.83 1.30
N SER A 102 -10.55 9.76 0.18
CA SER A 102 -10.63 10.88 -0.80
C SER A 102 -10.95 12.20 -0.07
N LYS A 103 -10.20 13.27 -0.37
CA LYS A 103 -10.38 14.60 0.26
C LYS A 103 -11.54 15.39 -0.32
N GLU A 104 -12.07 14.96 -1.46
CA GLU A 104 -13.21 15.57 -2.13
C GLU A 104 -14.39 14.59 -1.98
N TYR A 105 -15.47 15.08 -1.36
CA TYR A 105 -16.61 14.26 -0.97
C TYR A 105 -17.86 14.86 -1.61
N THR A 106 -18.60 14.09 -2.40
CA THR A 106 -19.95 14.43 -2.82
C THR A 106 -20.95 13.73 -1.88
N PRO A 107 -21.82 14.48 -1.17
CA PRO A 107 -22.79 13.86 -0.27
C PRO A 107 -23.91 13.17 -1.07
N ALA A 108 -24.03 11.84 -0.93
CA ALA A 108 -25.17 11.07 -1.42
C ALA A 108 -26.24 10.94 -0.33
N GLY A 109 -27.11 11.94 -0.20
CA GLY A 109 -28.21 11.94 0.79
C GLY A 109 -27.73 12.17 2.23
N THR A 110 -28.20 11.37 3.20
CA THR A 110 -27.90 11.53 4.64
C THR A 110 -26.63 10.83 5.11
N GLN A 111 -25.93 10.11 4.24
CA GLN A 111 -24.73 9.33 4.60
C GLN A 111 -23.47 9.93 3.97
N LYS A 112 -22.44 10.07 4.80
CA LYS A 112 -21.10 10.47 4.37
C LYS A 112 -20.35 9.20 3.95
N LEU A 113 -20.19 9.01 2.66
CA LEU A 113 -19.33 7.98 2.10
C LEU A 113 -17.92 8.55 2.02
N ILE A 114 -16.99 7.87 2.68
CA ILE A 114 -15.58 8.24 2.66
C ILE A 114 -14.86 7.04 2.03
N GLU A 115 -14.18 7.24 0.90
CA GLU A 115 -13.60 6.15 0.10
C GLU A 115 -12.11 5.89 0.41
N PRO A 116 -11.73 4.69 0.84
CA PRO A 116 -10.33 4.25 0.93
C PRO A 116 -9.63 4.11 -0.42
N ASN A 117 -8.61 4.93 -0.65
CA ASN A 117 -7.61 4.75 -1.72
C ASN A 117 -6.85 3.41 -1.61
N THR A 118 -6.89 2.75 -0.44
CA THR A 118 -6.23 1.46 -0.21
C THR A 118 -6.89 0.28 -0.91
N MET A 119 -8.07 0.47 -1.52
CA MET A 119 -8.80 -0.58 -2.25
C MET A 119 -8.60 -0.52 -3.77
N ILE A 120 -7.82 0.44 -4.25
CA ILE A 120 -7.41 0.53 -5.65
C ILE A 120 -6.22 -0.41 -5.86
N TYR A 121 -6.30 -1.28 -6.87
CA TYR A 121 -5.18 -2.16 -7.23
C TYR A 121 -3.96 -1.32 -7.66
N PRO A 122 -2.72 -1.72 -7.29
CA PRO A 122 -1.52 -1.00 -7.69
C PRO A 122 -1.46 -0.79 -9.20
N GLY A 123 -1.31 0.47 -9.63
CA GLY A 123 -1.22 0.85 -11.05
C GLY A 123 -2.55 1.22 -11.73
N CYS A 124 -3.68 1.10 -11.00
CA CYS A 124 -4.99 1.59 -11.45
C CYS A 124 -5.33 3.00 -10.93
N ASP A 125 -4.43 3.64 -10.17
CA ASP A 125 -4.60 4.95 -9.54
C ASP A 125 -4.77 6.11 -10.52
N LYS A 126 -4.36 5.93 -11.78
CA LYS A 126 -4.39 6.97 -12.83
C LYS A 126 -5.37 6.66 -13.96
N LEU A 127 -6.25 5.69 -13.76
CA LEU A 127 -7.22 5.28 -14.78
C LEU A 127 -8.29 6.36 -14.96
N THR A 128 -8.61 6.66 -16.21
CA THR A 128 -9.73 7.54 -16.59
C THR A 128 -10.87 6.74 -17.21
N MET A 129 -12.06 7.33 -17.33
CA MET A 129 -13.17 6.70 -18.06
C MET A 129 -12.83 6.50 -19.54
N ALA A 130 -12.02 7.39 -20.14
CA ALA A 130 -11.57 7.23 -21.51
C ALA A 130 -10.70 5.97 -21.70
N ASP A 131 -9.86 5.65 -20.71
CA ASP A 131 -9.04 4.42 -20.73
C ASP A 131 -9.92 3.17 -20.56
N LEU A 132 -10.92 3.23 -19.67
CA LEU A 132 -11.88 2.15 -19.49
C LEU A 132 -12.70 1.92 -20.75
N GLU A 133 -13.32 2.97 -21.31
CA GLU A 133 -14.12 2.85 -22.52
C GLU A 133 -13.30 2.32 -23.70
N LYS A 134 -12.04 2.76 -23.83
CA LYS A 134 -11.12 2.22 -24.84
C LYS A 134 -10.84 0.73 -24.66
N ALA A 135 -10.77 0.23 -23.43
CA ALA A 135 -10.60 -1.20 -23.14
C ALA A 135 -11.84 -2.04 -23.53
N PHE A 136 -12.99 -1.40 -23.74
CA PHE A 136 -14.23 -2.01 -24.22
C PHE A 136 -14.59 -1.55 -25.65
N ASP A 137 -13.59 -1.19 -26.47
CA ASP A 137 -13.78 -0.74 -27.86
C ASP A 137 -14.74 0.46 -28.02
N GLY A 138 -14.87 1.29 -26.97
CA GLY A 138 -15.81 2.40 -26.90
C GLY A 138 -17.24 2.01 -26.54
N ASP A 139 -17.53 0.74 -26.28
CA ASP A 139 -18.87 0.27 -25.87
C ASP A 139 -19.09 0.48 -24.37
N ARG A 140 -19.68 1.64 -24.05
CA ARG A 140 -20.06 2.02 -22.69
C ARG A 140 -21.07 1.05 -22.05
N HIS A 141 -21.97 0.45 -22.83
CA HIS A 141 -22.95 -0.50 -22.30
C HIS A 141 -22.29 -1.83 -21.92
N ALA A 142 -21.36 -2.33 -22.73
CA ALA A 142 -20.55 -3.49 -22.41
C ALA A 142 -19.72 -3.27 -21.14
N LEU A 143 -19.08 -2.11 -21.01
CA LEU A 143 -18.33 -1.71 -19.80
C LEU A 143 -19.21 -1.77 -18.55
N ILE A 144 -20.36 -1.08 -18.56
CA ILE A 144 -21.28 -1.03 -17.42
C ILE A 144 -21.77 -2.43 -17.05
N THR A 145 -22.14 -3.24 -18.05
CA THR A 145 -22.65 -4.60 -17.83
C THR A 145 -21.58 -5.48 -17.19
N LYS A 146 -20.34 -5.38 -17.66
CA LYS A 146 -19.20 -6.16 -17.13
C LYS A 146 -18.78 -5.70 -15.75
N ALA A 147 -18.80 -4.39 -15.47
CA ALA A 147 -18.54 -3.85 -14.13
C ALA A 147 -19.59 -4.33 -13.12
N ASN A 148 -20.87 -4.32 -13.47
CA ASN A 148 -21.95 -4.84 -12.64
C ASN A 148 -21.81 -6.34 -12.38
N TYR A 149 -21.49 -7.12 -13.41
CA TYR A 149 -21.27 -8.56 -13.27
C TYR A 149 -20.07 -8.87 -12.36
N ALA A 150 -18.94 -8.20 -12.58
CA ALA A 150 -17.72 -8.35 -11.79
C ALA A 150 -17.95 -8.04 -10.32
N PHE A 151 -18.72 -6.97 -10.04
CA PHE A 151 -19.14 -6.63 -8.69
C PHE A 151 -20.02 -7.70 -8.06
N HIS A 152 -21.03 -8.20 -8.78
CA HIS A 152 -21.94 -9.21 -8.26
C HIS A 152 -21.20 -10.50 -7.90
N ASP A 153 -20.31 -10.97 -8.78
CA ASP A 153 -19.50 -12.16 -8.53
C ASP A 153 -18.55 -11.99 -7.33
N LEU A 154 -17.89 -10.83 -7.24
CA LEU A 154 -17.07 -10.48 -6.08
C LEU A 154 -17.90 -10.43 -4.78
N PHE A 155 -19.10 -9.86 -4.83
CA PHE A 155 -20.01 -9.80 -3.69
C PHE A 155 -20.46 -11.18 -3.19
N GLU A 156 -20.70 -12.11 -4.11
CA GLU A 156 -21.04 -13.49 -3.78
C GLU A 156 -19.84 -14.28 -3.21
N SER A 157 -18.62 -13.96 -3.65
CA SER A 157 -17.38 -14.61 -3.19
C SER A 157 -17.07 -14.38 -1.69
N TYR A 158 -17.51 -13.25 -1.13
CA TYR A 158 -17.30 -12.94 0.29
C TYR A 158 -18.23 -13.76 1.18
N LYS A 159 -17.70 -14.35 2.26
CA LYS A 159 -18.51 -15.12 3.23
C LYS A 159 -18.96 -14.30 4.44
N SER A 160 -18.27 -13.21 4.77
CA SER A 160 -18.53 -12.42 5.97
C SER A 160 -19.43 -11.21 5.67
N THR A 161 -20.47 -11.03 6.49
CA THR A 161 -21.39 -9.88 6.39
C THR A 161 -20.68 -8.52 6.42
N PRO A 162 -19.65 -8.30 7.27
CA PRO A 162 -18.94 -7.02 7.29
C PRO A 162 -18.18 -6.73 5.99
N ALA A 163 -17.56 -7.74 5.37
CA ALA A 163 -16.85 -7.54 4.10
C ALA A 163 -17.83 -7.23 2.95
N LYS A 164 -18.99 -7.91 2.93
CA LYS A 164 -20.07 -7.60 2.00
C LYS A 164 -20.59 -6.17 2.16
N GLU A 165 -20.78 -5.72 3.40
CA GLU A 165 -21.25 -4.35 3.69
C GLU A 165 -20.23 -3.29 3.24
N THR A 166 -18.94 -3.50 3.52
CA THR A 166 -17.87 -2.61 3.07
C THR A 166 -17.79 -2.57 1.54
N LEU A 167 -17.83 -3.74 0.89
CA LEU A 167 -17.82 -3.83 -0.57
C LEU A 167 -19.02 -3.09 -1.20
N MET A 168 -20.22 -3.23 -0.62
CA MET A 168 -21.40 -2.49 -1.07
C MET A 168 -21.24 -0.98 -0.98
N LYS A 169 -20.61 -0.46 0.09
CA LYS A 169 -20.39 0.99 0.27
C LYS A 169 -19.48 1.55 -0.82
N ILE A 170 -18.41 0.83 -1.14
CA ILE A 170 -17.46 1.23 -2.20
C ILE A 170 -18.15 1.18 -3.56
N ALA A 171 -18.86 0.09 -3.84
CA ALA A 171 -19.53 -0.09 -5.11
C ALA A 171 -20.61 0.97 -5.34
N TYR A 172 -21.38 1.32 -4.31
CA TYR A 172 -22.37 2.38 -4.39
C TYR A 172 -21.74 3.73 -4.73
N ALA A 173 -20.56 4.04 -4.17
CA ALA A 173 -19.82 5.25 -4.47
C ALA A 173 -19.30 5.25 -5.92
N ALA A 174 -18.86 4.10 -6.43
CA ALA A 174 -18.50 3.90 -7.84
C ALA A 174 -19.70 3.76 -8.80
N GLY A 175 -20.93 3.99 -8.32
CA GLY A 175 -22.15 3.91 -9.14
C GLY A 175 -22.68 2.49 -9.38
N LEU A 176 -22.23 1.45 -8.69
CA LEU A 176 -22.65 0.06 -8.87
C LEU A 176 -23.63 -0.40 -7.76
N PRO A 177 -24.57 -1.34 -8.02
CA PRO A 177 -24.94 -1.87 -9.33
C PRO A 177 -26.00 -1.01 -10.06
N TYR A 178 -26.57 -0.01 -9.38
CA TYR A 178 -27.77 0.72 -9.82
C TYR A 178 -27.47 1.96 -10.68
N ASN A 179 -26.22 2.08 -11.16
CA ASN A 179 -25.71 3.06 -12.11
C ASN A 179 -26.15 4.51 -11.86
N ARG A 180 -25.48 5.20 -10.94
CA ARG A 180 -25.79 6.61 -10.64
C ARG A 180 -24.93 7.65 -11.36
N ASP A 181 -23.65 7.42 -11.67
CA ASP A 181 -22.87 8.14 -12.69
C ASP A 181 -21.47 7.49 -12.81
N PHE A 182 -21.00 7.20 -14.02
CA PHE A 182 -19.65 6.65 -14.28
C PHE A 182 -18.75 7.81 -14.71
N THR A 183 -17.96 8.33 -13.77
CA THR A 183 -17.09 9.51 -13.93
C THR A 183 -15.61 9.12 -13.79
N ASP A 184 -14.71 10.02 -14.21
CA ASP A 184 -13.26 9.82 -14.08
C ASP A 184 -12.81 9.61 -12.63
N GLU A 185 -13.53 10.17 -11.65
CA GLU A 185 -13.25 9.99 -10.22
C GLU A 185 -13.37 8.52 -9.78
N HIS A 186 -14.32 7.78 -10.36
CA HIS A 186 -14.60 6.40 -9.99
C HIS A 186 -13.89 5.37 -10.89
N ALA A 187 -13.24 5.81 -11.96
CA ALA A 187 -12.55 4.94 -12.91
C ALA A 187 -11.47 4.03 -12.27
N PRO A 188 -10.66 4.48 -11.29
CA PRO A 188 -9.72 3.62 -10.58
C PRO A 188 -10.37 2.43 -9.85
N TYR A 189 -11.53 2.64 -9.23
CA TYR A 189 -12.26 1.59 -8.51
C TYR A 189 -12.91 0.60 -9.47
N ILE A 190 -13.52 1.10 -10.54
CA ILE A 190 -14.10 0.26 -11.59
C ILE A 190 -12.99 -0.60 -12.22
N GLY A 191 -11.86 -0.01 -12.57
CA GLY A 191 -10.70 -0.73 -13.11
C GLY A 191 -10.18 -1.82 -12.15
N SER A 192 -10.20 -1.56 -10.85
CA SER A 192 -9.79 -2.53 -9.82
C SER A 192 -10.73 -3.73 -9.74
N ILE A 193 -12.04 -3.51 -9.80
CA ILE A 193 -13.04 -4.60 -9.82
C ILE A 193 -12.92 -5.43 -11.10
N LEU A 194 -12.69 -4.78 -12.25
CA LEU A 194 -12.52 -5.46 -13.53
C LEU A 194 -11.22 -6.28 -13.57
N MET A 195 -10.13 -5.76 -13.00
CA MET A 195 -8.87 -6.48 -12.87
C MET A 195 -9.01 -7.74 -12.02
N TYR A 196 -9.80 -7.69 -10.94
CA TYR A 196 -10.05 -8.87 -10.10
C TYR A 196 -10.62 -10.04 -10.92
N GLN A 197 -11.41 -9.74 -11.94
CA GLN A 197 -11.96 -10.72 -12.91
C GLN A 197 -10.97 -11.11 -14.02
N GLY A 198 -9.72 -10.69 -13.93
CA GLY A 198 -8.66 -11.01 -14.89
C GLY A 198 -8.67 -10.15 -16.16
N MET A 199 -9.40 -9.03 -16.19
CA MET A 199 -9.40 -8.12 -17.34
C MET A 199 -8.15 -7.23 -17.35
N ASN A 200 -7.57 -7.06 -18.53
CA ASN A 200 -6.44 -6.16 -18.75
C ASN A 200 -6.95 -4.84 -19.32
N ILE A 201 -6.93 -3.80 -18.48
CA ILE A 201 -7.50 -2.48 -18.81
C ILE A 201 -6.46 -1.53 -19.39
N SER A 202 -5.23 -1.56 -18.85
CA SER A 202 -4.13 -0.70 -19.29
C SER A 202 -2.79 -1.36 -18.98
N SER A 203 -1.76 -0.95 -19.70
CA SER A 203 -0.36 -1.35 -19.45
C SER A 203 0.12 -1.10 -18.01
N THR A 204 -0.50 -0.16 -17.29
CA THR A 204 -0.16 0.16 -15.90
C THR A 204 -1.04 -0.56 -14.87
N CYS A 205 -2.26 -0.93 -15.23
CA CYS A 205 -3.25 -1.57 -14.37
C CYS A 205 -3.34 -3.05 -14.77
N THR A 206 -2.38 -3.84 -14.29
CA THR A 206 -2.21 -5.28 -14.61
C THR A 206 -2.57 -6.19 -13.44
N PRO A 207 -3.19 -7.36 -13.69
CA PRO A 207 -3.58 -8.30 -12.64
C PRO A 207 -2.38 -8.69 -11.76
N PRO A 208 -2.59 -8.86 -10.44
CA PRO A 208 -1.54 -9.32 -9.54
C PRO A 208 -1.06 -10.71 -9.98
N GLN A 209 0.26 -10.87 -10.10
CA GLN A 209 0.93 -12.16 -10.36
C GLN A 209 1.07 -12.96 -9.08
#